data_AF-A0A958UYG2-F1
#
_entry.id   AF-A0A958UYG2-F1
#
_cell.length_a   1.000
_cell.length_b   1.000
_cell.length_c   1.000
_cell.angle_alpha   90.00
_cell.angle_beta   90.00
_cell.angle_gamma   90.00
#
_symmetry.space_group_name_H-M   'P 1'
#
loop_
_entity.id
_entity.type
_entity.pdbx_description
1 polymer ?
#
loop_
_entity_poly.entity_id
_entity_poly.type
_entity_poly.pdbx_seq_one_letter_code
_entity_poly.pdbx_strand_id
1 'polypeptide(L)'
;VKFNAEGNDVINYMGNSFSNPGYDPAKAARRNSVHQLTSYLKVQAYPTVVFMDEKANVIAPIVGYKTSQQLELYLKLFKDDAHKNMDTQEKFNAYYESFKPEFAN
;
A
#
# COMPACT_ATOMS: atom_id res chain seq x y z
N VAL A 1 -4.79 -7.97 -3.15
CA VAL A 1 -5.50 -8.28 -1.88
C VAL A 1 -6.15 -7.00 -1.35
N LYS A 2 -7.38 -7.06 -0.85
CA LYS A 2 -8.04 -5.93 -0.17
C LYS A 2 -8.02 -6.20 1.34
N PHE A 3 -7.62 -5.21 2.13
CA PHE A 3 -7.53 -5.32 3.58
C PHE A 3 -8.37 -4.21 4.24
N ASN A 4 -9.15 -4.54 5.27
CA ASN A 4 -9.87 -3.57 6.07
C ASN A 4 -9.00 -3.10 7.24
N ALA A 5 -8.46 -1.88 7.12
CA ALA A 5 -7.56 -1.29 8.10
C ALA A 5 -8.17 -1.04 9.50
N GLU A 6 -9.49 -1.18 9.63
CA GLU A 6 -10.24 -1.04 10.89
C GLU A 6 -11.10 -2.30 11.18
N GLY A 7 -10.86 -3.40 10.46
CA GLY A 7 -11.59 -4.66 10.61
C GLY A 7 -11.14 -5.48 11.83
N ASN A 8 -11.77 -6.64 12.01
CA ASN A 8 -11.50 -7.59 13.10
C ASN A 8 -10.79 -8.87 12.64
N ASP A 9 -10.32 -8.91 11.40
CA ASP A 9 -9.56 -10.04 10.87
C ASP A 9 -8.27 -10.25 11.67
N VAL A 10 -7.77 -11.48 11.69
CA VAL A 10 -6.43 -11.80 12.22
C VAL A 10 -5.53 -12.12 11.04
N ILE A 11 -4.46 -11.35 10.88
CA ILE A 11 -3.55 -11.46 9.73
C ILE A 11 -2.18 -11.94 10.20
N ASN A 12 -1.70 -13.02 9.60
CA ASN A 12 -0.33 -13.50 9.81
C ASN A 12 0.58 -12.93 8.71
N TYR A 13 1.63 -12.21 9.13
CA TYR A 13 2.58 -11.58 8.23
C TYR A 13 3.99 -11.66 8.83
N MET A 14 4.95 -12.15 8.04
CA MET A 14 6.35 -12.31 8.47
C MET A 14 6.51 -13.09 9.78
N GLY A 15 5.72 -14.16 9.97
CA GLY A 15 5.74 -14.97 11.19
C GLY A 15 5.09 -14.32 12.42
N ASN A 16 4.57 -13.09 12.29
CA ASN A 16 3.86 -12.39 13.36
C ASN A 16 2.35 -12.43 13.09
N SER A 17 1.56 -12.46 14.16
CA SER A 17 0.10 -12.38 14.08
C SER A 17 -0.37 -10.99 14.50
N PHE A 18 -1.18 -10.34 13.65
CA PHE A 18 -1.71 -9.02 13.87
C PHE A 18 -3.23 -9.09 13.95
N SER A 19 -3.82 -8.42 14.94
CA SER A 19 -5.26 -8.32 15.10
C SER A 19 -5.69 -6.88 15.33
N ASN A 20 -6.97 -6.66 15.64
CA ASN A 20 -7.49 -5.37 16.10
C ASN A 20 -8.14 -5.51 17.49
N PRO A 21 -7.35 -5.50 18.59
CA PRO A 21 -7.89 -5.66 19.94
C PRO A 21 -8.87 -4.56 20.34
N GLY A 22 -8.78 -3.39 19.71
CA GLY A 22 -9.70 -2.27 19.97
C GLY A 22 -11.02 -2.36 19.20
N TYR A 23 -11.20 -3.40 18.37
CA TYR A 23 -12.36 -3.50 17.49
C TYR A 23 -13.64 -3.60 18.32
N ASP A 24 -14.57 -2.70 18.04
CA ASP A 24 -15.90 -2.68 18.62
C ASP A 24 -16.94 -3.15 17.58
N PRO A 25 -17.61 -4.31 17.77
CA PRO A 25 -18.63 -4.80 16.85
C PRO A 25 -19.79 -3.82 16.64
N ALA A 26 -20.12 -3.00 17.64
CA ALA A 26 -21.15 -1.96 17.52
C ALA A 26 -20.71 -0.77 16.64
N LYS A 27 -19.43 -0.72 16.25
CA LYS A 27 -18.86 0.25 15.32
C LYS A 27 -18.63 -0.32 13.92
N ALA A 28 -19.05 -1.56 13.62
CA ALA A 28 -18.73 -2.22 12.35
C ALA A 28 -19.06 -1.41 11.08
N ALA A 29 -20.11 -0.59 11.09
CA ALA A 29 -20.54 0.25 9.96
C ALA A 29 -20.03 1.71 10.02
N ARG A 30 -19.18 2.04 11.00
CA ARG A 30 -18.61 3.38 11.21
C ARG A 30 -17.12 3.26 11.55
N ARG A 31 -16.48 4.40 11.82
CA ARG A 31 -15.06 4.43 12.19
C ARG A 31 -14.80 3.56 13.43
N ASN A 32 -13.82 2.67 13.33
CA ASN A 32 -13.39 1.78 14.40
C ASN A 32 -11.93 2.06 14.78
N SER A 33 -11.39 1.29 15.72
CA SER A 33 -9.95 1.32 16.02
C SER A 33 -9.14 0.85 14.82
N VAL A 34 -7.92 1.39 14.70
CA VAL A 34 -6.98 0.99 13.66
C VAL A 34 -6.41 -0.40 13.98
N HIS A 35 -6.42 -1.28 12.98
CA HIS A 35 -5.84 -2.62 13.05
C HIS A 35 -4.31 -2.55 13.21
N GLN A 36 -3.71 -3.43 14.01
CA GLN A 36 -2.27 -3.41 14.31
C GLN A 36 -1.39 -3.49 13.06
N LEU A 37 -1.77 -4.33 12.08
CA LEU A 37 -1.08 -4.42 10.79
C LEU A 37 -1.00 -3.07 10.06
N THR A 38 -2.05 -2.24 10.11
CA THR A 38 -2.07 -0.90 9.51
C THR A 38 -0.98 -0.01 10.12
N SER A 39 -0.86 -0.05 11.45
CA SER A 39 0.19 0.67 12.17
C SER A 39 1.58 0.12 11.87
N TYR A 40 1.74 -1.20 11.80
CA TYR A 40 3.00 -1.86 11.46
C TYR A 40 3.50 -1.45 10.07
N LEU A 41 2.59 -1.41 9.08
CA LEU A 41 2.87 -0.98 7.71
C LEU A 41 3.00 0.54 7.56
N LYS A 42 2.94 1.31 8.66
CA LYS A 42 3.03 2.78 8.71
C LYS A 42 2.03 3.47 7.77
N VAL A 43 0.83 2.92 7.63
CA VAL A 43 -0.24 3.54 6.83
C VAL A 43 -0.77 4.76 7.59
N GLN A 44 -0.69 5.94 6.96
CA GLN A 44 -1.05 7.22 7.59
C GLN A 44 -2.43 7.74 7.21
N ALA A 45 -2.95 7.34 6.04
CA ALA A 45 -4.24 7.77 5.53
C ALA A 45 -4.88 6.69 4.64
N TYR A 46 -6.17 6.84 4.35
CA TYR A 46 -6.92 5.90 3.54
C TYR A 46 -7.50 6.56 2.29
N PRO A 47 -7.59 5.84 1.16
CA PRO A 47 -6.97 4.52 0.93
C PRO A 47 -5.44 4.63 0.81
N THR A 48 -4.72 3.54 1.07
CA THR A 48 -3.26 3.40 0.81
C THR A 48 -3.01 2.06 0.15
N VAL A 49 -2.14 2.04 -0.86
CA VAL A 49 -1.66 0.83 -1.52
C VAL A 49 -0.25 0.55 -1.02
N VAL A 50 -0.03 -0.60 -0.39
CA VAL A 50 1.29 -1.02 0.07
C VAL A 50 1.90 -1.97 -0.95
N PHE A 51 3.01 -1.57 -1.54
CA PHE A 51 3.80 -2.42 -2.44
C PHE A 51 4.79 -3.25 -1.65
N MET A 52 4.89 -4.52 -2.00
CA MET A 52 5.78 -5.49 -1.36
C MET A 52 6.57 -6.25 -2.43
N ASP A 53 7.77 -6.71 -2.08
CA ASP A 53 8.57 -7.59 -2.93
C ASP A 53 8.08 -9.06 -2.87
N GLU A 54 8.71 -9.95 -3.63
CA GLU A 54 8.36 -11.38 -3.69
C GLU A 54 8.57 -12.12 -2.35
N LYS A 55 9.37 -11.56 -1.44
CA LYS A 55 9.60 -12.06 -0.09
C LYS A 55 8.67 -11.41 0.94
N ALA A 56 7.67 -10.66 0.46
CA ALA A 56 6.70 -9.89 1.23
C ALA A 56 7.30 -8.70 2.00
N ASN A 57 8.53 -8.27 1.75
CA ASN A 57 9.09 -7.06 2.38
C ASN A 57 8.40 -5.82 1.82
N VAL A 58 8.09 -4.85 2.70
CA VAL A 58 7.48 -3.58 2.28
C VAL A 58 8.48 -2.76 1.47
N ILE A 59 8.09 -2.40 0.26
CA ILE A 59 8.83 -1.46 -0.60
C ILE A 59 8.39 -0.03 -0.27
N ALA A 60 7.10 0.27 -0.45
CA ALA A 60 6.55 1.60 -0.20
C ALA A 60 5.03 1.59 0.06
N PRO A 61 4.53 2.35 1.05
CA PRO A 61 3.13 2.71 1.14
C PRO A 61 2.84 3.95 0.27
N ILE A 62 1.97 3.80 -0.73
CA ILE A 62 1.53 4.89 -1.60
C ILE A 62 0.13 5.32 -1.17
N VAL A 63 0.04 6.54 -0.64
CA VAL A 63 -1.20 7.11 -0.11
C VAL A 63 -2.11 7.61 -1.24
N GLY A 64 -3.41 7.47 -1.01
CA GLY A 64 -4.48 7.99 -1.86
C GLY A 64 -4.92 6.98 -2.91
N TYR A 65 -6.10 7.23 -3.47
CA TYR A 65 -6.60 6.45 -4.59
C TYR A 65 -5.66 6.58 -5.80
N LYS A 66 -5.57 5.52 -6.60
CA LYS A 66 -4.77 5.48 -7.82
C LYS A 66 -5.65 4.97 -8.95
N THR A 67 -5.65 5.71 -10.05
CA THR A 67 -6.26 5.22 -11.30
C THR A 67 -5.47 4.03 -11.82
N SER A 68 -6.04 3.27 -12.75
CA SER A 68 -5.38 2.13 -13.40
C SER A 68 -4.01 2.51 -13.96
N GLN A 69 -3.93 3.66 -14.63
CA GLN A 69 -2.68 4.18 -15.22
C GLN A 69 -1.64 4.59 -14.17
N GLN A 70 -2.07 5.24 -13.09
CA GLN A 70 -1.17 5.59 -11.98
C GLN A 70 -0.66 4.33 -11.28
N LEU A 71 -1.51 3.32 -11.12
CA LEU A 71 -1.12 2.05 -10.52
C LEU A 71 -0.11 1.32 -11.40
N GLU A 72 -0.32 1.31 -12.72
CA GLU A 72 0.59 0.71 -13.70
C GLU A 72 2.01 1.27 -13.60
N LEU A 73 2.14 2.60 -13.43
CA LEU A 73 3.44 3.26 -13.24
C LEU A 73 4.21 2.64 -12.08
N TYR A 74 3.59 2.54 -10.90
CA TYR A 74 4.24 1.94 -9.73
C TYR A 74 4.50 0.45 -9.93
N LEU A 75 3.58 -0.29 -10.58
CA LEU A 75 3.77 -1.70 -10.87
C LEU A 75 5.00 -1.94 -11.76
N LYS A 76 5.14 -1.20 -12.87
CA LYS A 76 6.30 -1.29 -13.77
C LYS A 76 7.59 -0.84 -13.07
N LEU A 77 7.51 0.25 -12.30
CA LEU A 77 8.63 0.77 -11.52
C LEU A 77 9.20 -0.25 -10.52
N PHE A 78 8.33 -0.95 -9.79
CA PHE A 78 8.76 -1.92 -8.79
C PHE A 78 9.11 -3.27 -9.41
N LYS A 79 8.45 -3.68 -10.51
CA LYS A 79 8.77 -4.91 -11.24
C LYS A 79 10.21 -4.92 -11.75
N ASP A 80 10.66 -3.80 -12.30
CA ASP A 80 11.99 -3.70 -12.90
C ASP A 80 13.06 -3.22 -11.90
N ASP A 81 12.73 -3.17 -10.60
CA ASP A 81 13.60 -2.65 -9.54
C ASP A 81 14.11 -1.21 -9.79
N ALA A 82 13.51 -0.49 -10.74
CA ALA A 82 13.97 0.82 -11.18
C ALA A 82 13.92 1.88 -10.06
N HIS A 83 13.04 1.68 -9.07
CA HIS A 83 12.99 2.48 -7.84
C HIS A 83 14.32 2.51 -7.07
N LYS A 84 15.14 1.46 -7.14
CA LYS A 84 16.45 1.40 -6.46
C LYS A 84 17.45 2.44 -7.00
N ASN A 85 17.23 2.90 -8.24
CA ASN A 85 18.05 3.91 -8.90
C ASN A 85 17.43 5.33 -8.82
N MET A 86 16.24 5.46 -8.25
CA MET A 86 15.53 6.73 -8.04
C MET A 86 15.83 7.28 -6.65
N ASP A 87 17.08 7.72 -6.50
CA ASP A 87 17.60 8.35 -5.28
C ASP A 87 17.16 9.81 -5.11
N THR A 88 16.65 10.46 -6.18
CA THR A 88 16.15 11.84 -6.12
C THR A 88 14.74 11.98 -6.68
N GLN A 89 14.05 13.02 -6.20
CA GLN A 89 12.71 13.38 -6.67
C GLN A 89 12.72 13.72 -8.17
N GLU A 90 13.80 14.33 -8.67
CA GLU A 90 13.94 14.69 -10.07
C GLU A 90 13.98 13.45 -10.97
N LYS A 91 14.70 12.39 -10.57
CA LYS A 91 14.73 11.13 -11.33
C LYS A 91 13.36 10.48 -11.39
N PHE A 92 12.63 10.49 -10.27
CA PHE A 92 11.26 9.98 -10.24
C PHE A 92 10.33 10.82 -11.13
N ASN A 93 10.40 12.14 -11.06
CA ASN A 93 9.59 13.03 -11.88
C ASN A 93 9.86 12.82 -13.37
N ALA A 94 11.13 12.70 -13.78
CA ALA A 94 11.48 12.41 -15.16
C ALA A 94 10.93 11.06 -15.65
N TYR A 95 10.95 10.03 -14.80
CA TYR A 95 10.30 8.76 -15.10
C TYR A 95 8.79 8.92 -15.23
N TYR A 96 8.16 9.64 -14.30
CA TYR A 96 6.72 9.88 -14.30
C TYR A 96 6.26 10.62 -15.57
N GLU A 97 6.98 11.66 -15.98
CA GLU A 97 6.65 12.44 -17.18
C GLU A 97 6.88 11.67 -18.49
N SER A 98 7.87 10.78 -18.51
CA SER A 98 8.15 9.94 -19.68
C SER A 98 7.30 8.66 -19.73
N PHE A 99 6.62 8.30 -18.64
CA PHE A 99 5.81 7.10 -18.54
C PHE A 99 4.59 7.17 -19.45
N LYS A 100 4.44 6.16 -20.31
CA LYS A 100 3.28 5.99 -21.18
C LYS A 100 2.47 4.80 -20.69
N PRO A 101 1.30 5.03 -20.06
CA PRO A 101 0.46 3.94 -19.58
C PRO A 101 -0.15 3.15 -20.73
N GLU A 102 -0.29 1.85 -20.54
CA GLU A 102 -0.99 0.92 -21.44
C GLU A 102 -2.34 0.49 -20.86
N PHE A 103 -2.55 0.66 -19.57
CA PHE A 103 -3.80 0.32 -18.90
C PHE A 103 -4.91 1.31 -19.30
N ALA A 104 -6.09 0.77 -19.56
CA ALA A 104 -7.29 1.57 -19.79
C ALA A 104 -7.76 2.24 -18.48
N ASN A 105 -8.39 3.41 -18.60
CA ASN A 105 -9.03 4.11 -17.50
C ASN A 105 -10.41 3.53 -17.18
#